data_AF-A0A3D1CF98-F1
#
_entry.id   AF-A0A3D1CF98-F1
#
_cell.length_a   1.000
_cell.length_b   1.000
_cell.length_c   1.000
_cell.angle_alpha   90.00
_cell.angle_beta   90.00
_cell.angle_gamma   90.00
#
_symmetry.space_group_name_H-M   'P 1'
#
loop_
_entity.id
_entity.type
_entity.pdbx_description
1 polymer ?
#
loop_
_entity_poly.entity_id
_entity_poly.type
_entity_poly.pdbx_seq_one_letter_code
_entity_poly.pdbx_strand_id
1 'polypeptide(L)'
;MVDLLKDIIGRNRKGETCHPYKYQRGPMSGMYVYTLTGNDNFECTDEANLRLLIESGTFNRGGRIRMLPKTAVSTASASAINVISYRGKSIA
;
A
#
# COMPACT_ATOMS: atom_id res chain seq x y z
N MET A 1 -7.27 2.82 -16.11
CA MET A 1 -6.01 3.27 -15.48
C MET A 1 -6.15 3.04 -13.98
N VAL A 2 -5.17 2.42 -13.32
CA VAL A 2 -5.24 2.18 -11.88
C VAL A 2 -4.89 3.48 -11.15
N ASP A 3 -5.75 3.90 -10.22
CA ASP A 3 -5.48 5.07 -9.40
C ASP A 3 -4.50 4.70 -8.27
N LEU A 4 -3.44 5.51 -8.13
CA LEU A 4 -2.28 5.22 -7.28
C LEU A 4 -2.00 6.39 -6.34
N LEU A 5 -1.81 6.10 -5.05
CA LEU A 5 -1.35 7.07 -4.05
C LEU A 5 0.16 7.28 -4.17
N LYS A 6 0.56 8.21 -5.02
CA LYS A 6 1.96 8.42 -5.40
C LYS A 6 2.85 8.98 -4.29
N ASP A 7 2.25 9.57 -3.26
CA ASP A 7 2.95 10.10 -2.10
C ASP A 7 3.25 9.05 -1.03
N ILE A 8 2.76 7.81 -1.20
CA ILE A 8 3.14 6.65 -0.39
C ILE A 8 3.97 5.72 -1.28
N ILE A 9 5.14 5.33 -0.79
CA ILE A 9 6.14 4.59 -1.57
C ILE A 9 6.54 3.32 -0.83
N GLY A 10 6.54 2.22 -1.57
CA GLY A 10 7.22 0.97 -1.25
C GLY A 10 8.17 0.56 -2.37
N ARG A 11 8.99 -0.47 -2.14
CA ARG A 11 9.79 -1.14 -3.18
C ARG A 11 9.50 -2.62 -3.24
N ASN A 12 9.26 -3.14 -4.44
CA ASN A 12 9.11 -4.58 -4.64
C ASN A 12 10.49 -5.27 -4.71
N ARG A 13 10.48 -6.61 -4.84
CA ARG A 13 11.72 -7.42 -4.93
C ARG A 13 12.58 -7.10 -6.17
N LYS A 14 12.03 -6.45 -7.19
CA LYS A 14 12.75 -6.02 -8.39
C LYS A 14 13.35 -4.62 -8.24
N GLY A 15 13.17 -3.96 -7.10
CA GLY A 15 13.64 -2.60 -6.84
C GLY A 15 12.72 -1.51 -7.43
N GLU A 16 11.57 -1.88 -7.98
CA GLU A 16 10.63 -0.92 -8.58
C GLU A 16 9.87 -0.15 -7.50
N THR A 17 9.69 1.15 -7.74
CA THR A 17 8.83 2.01 -6.90
C THR A 17 7.37 1.61 -7.07
N CYS A 18 6.74 1.26 -5.96
CA CYS A 18 5.34 0.85 -5.90
C CYS A 18 4.51 1.80 -5.04
N HIS A 19 3.23 1.88 -5.37
CA HIS A 19 2.25 2.77 -4.74
C HIS A 19 0.99 2.01 -4.35
N PRO A 20 0.33 2.37 -3.23
CA PRO A 20 -0.99 1.85 -2.89
C PRO A 20 -2.01 2.15 -3.98
N TYR A 21 -2.99 1.27 -4.12
CA TYR A 21 -4.09 1.40 -5.06
C TYR A 21 -5.40 0.99 -4.41
N LYS A 22 -6.52 1.52 -4.90
CA LYS A 22 -7.86 1.07 -4.50
C LYS A 22 -8.18 -0.25 -5.15
N TYR A 23 -8.60 -1.24 -4.36
CA TYR A 23 -9.09 -2.50 -4.87
C TYR A 23 -10.24 -2.26 -5.85
N GLN A 24 -10.25 -3.02 -6.95
CA GLN A 24 -11.21 -2.83 -8.05
C GLN A 24 -12.34 -3.86 -8.04
N ARG A 25 -12.25 -4.88 -7.18
CA ARG A 25 -13.15 -6.05 -7.18
C ARG A 25 -13.36 -6.59 -5.77
N GLY A 26 -14.49 -7.27 -5.58
CA GLY A 26 -14.85 -7.93 -4.33
C GLY A 26 -15.38 -6.97 -3.25
N PRO A 27 -15.59 -7.47 -2.03
CA PRO A 27 -16.17 -6.68 -0.93
C PRO A 27 -15.28 -5.50 -0.49
N MET A 28 -13.99 -5.53 -0.81
CA MET A 28 -13.02 -4.46 -0.50
C MET A 28 -12.89 -3.43 -1.63
N SER A 29 -13.77 -3.47 -2.64
CA SER A 29 -13.72 -2.54 -3.78
C SER A 29 -13.79 -1.08 -3.30
N GLY A 30 -12.93 -0.23 -3.84
CA GLY A 30 -12.80 1.18 -3.45
C GLY A 30 -11.89 1.44 -2.24
N MET A 31 -11.45 0.40 -1.52
CA MET A 31 -10.61 0.51 -0.33
C MET A 31 -9.14 0.18 -0.60
N TYR A 32 -8.26 0.61 0.30
CA TYR A 32 -6.86 0.20 0.35
C TYR A 32 -6.70 -1.00 1.29
N VAL A 33 -5.95 -2.00 0.85
CA VAL A 33 -5.77 -3.24 1.59
C VAL A 33 -4.37 -3.28 2.21
N TYR A 34 -4.29 -3.60 3.49
CA TYR A 34 -3.05 -3.66 4.25
C TYR A 34 -3.03 -4.85 5.21
N THR A 35 -1.88 -5.10 5.83
CA THR A 35 -1.69 -6.04 6.94
C THR A 35 -0.67 -5.44 7.89
N LEU A 36 -0.89 -5.57 9.19
CA LEU A 36 0.04 -5.13 10.23
C LEU A 36 0.86 -6.28 10.81
N THR A 37 0.40 -7.52 10.64
CA THR A 37 1.00 -8.73 11.21
C THR A 37 1.07 -9.83 10.15
N GLY A 38 2.24 -9.96 9.51
CA GLY A 38 2.47 -11.04 8.54
C GLY A 38 1.57 -10.98 7.31
N ASN A 39 1.32 -12.12 6.66
CA ASN A 39 0.51 -12.20 5.43
C ASN A 39 -0.85 -12.90 5.66
N ASP A 40 -1.18 -13.20 6.92
CA ASP A 40 -2.30 -14.08 7.25
C ASP A 40 -3.62 -13.32 7.39
N ASN A 41 -3.57 -12.04 7.79
CA ASN A 41 -4.75 -11.20 8.00
C ASN A 41 -4.65 -9.89 7.21
N PHE A 42 -5.46 -9.77 6.16
CA PHE A 42 -5.59 -8.53 5.41
C PHE A 42 -6.82 -7.73 5.87
N GLU A 43 -6.59 -6.46 6.15
CA GLU A 43 -7.60 -5.47 6.48
C GLU A 43 -7.76 -4.48 5.33
N CYS A 44 -8.86 -3.73 5.33
CA CYS A 44 -9.08 -2.67 4.35
C CYS A 44 -9.54 -1.37 5.01
N THR A 45 -9.15 -0.24 4.44
CA THR A 45 -9.51 1.08 4.95
C THR A 45 -9.59 2.11 3.81
N ASP A 46 -10.20 3.25 4.09
CA ASP A 46 -10.24 4.37 3.16
C ASP A 46 -8.90 5.14 3.14
N GLU A 47 -8.79 6.14 2.26
CA GLU A 47 -7.57 6.92 2.11
C GLU A 47 -7.19 7.71 3.37
N ALA A 48 -8.17 8.33 4.03
CA ALA A 48 -7.92 9.20 5.17
C ALA A 48 -7.37 8.39 6.35
N ASN A 49 -8.01 7.25 6.63
CA ASN A 49 -7.58 6.33 7.67
C ASN A 49 -6.25 5.65 7.34
N LEU A 50 -5.99 5.30 6.08
CA LEU A 50 -4.68 4.78 5.68
C LEU A 50 -3.56 5.77 6.01
N ARG A 51 -3.77 7.06 5.73
CA ARG A 51 -2.81 8.12 6.02
C ARG A 51 -2.59 8.27 7.52
N LEU A 52 -3.64 8.23 8.33
CA LEU A 52 -3.53 8.26 9.80
C LEU A 52 -2.71 7.09 10.34
N LEU A 53 -2.91 5.88 9.81
CA LEU A 53 -2.13 4.68 10.18
C LEU A 53 -0.64 4.78 9.81
N ILE A 54 -0.31 5.47 8.72
CA ILE A 54 1.08 5.76 8.35
C ILE A 54 1.67 6.82 9.28
N GLU A 55 0.93 7.89 9.54
CA GLU A 55 1.36 9.00 10.39
C GLU A 55 1.54 8.59 11.86
N SER A 56 0.74 7.63 12.35
CA SER A 56 0.89 7.04 13.68
C SER A 56 2.08 6.09 13.81
N GLY A 57 2.77 5.77 12.71
CA GLY A 57 3.91 4.86 12.68
C GLY A 57 3.53 3.37 12.77
N THR A 58 2.26 3.01 12.56
CA THR A 58 1.80 1.61 12.61
C THR A 58 2.53 0.73 11.58
N PHE A 59 2.89 1.29 10.42
CA PHE A 59 3.61 0.57 9.36
C PHE A 59 5.12 0.36 9.63
N ASN A 60 5.72 1.12 10.57
CA ASN A 60 7.16 1.05 10.86
C ASN A 60 7.58 -0.28 11.49
N ARG A 61 6.63 -1.07 12.00
CA ARG A 61 6.87 -2.38 12.64
C ARG A 61 6.71 -3.56 11.68
N GLY A 62 6.87 -3.33 10.37
CA GLY A 62 6.74 -4.37 9.34
C GLY A 62 5.34 -4.51 8.75
N GLY A 63 4.49 -3.49 8.93
CA GLY A 63 3.21 -3.41 8.23
C GLY A 63 3.40 -3.28 6.72
N ARG A 64 2.45 -3.81 5.95
CA ARG A 64 2.50 -3.86 4.48
C ARG A 64 1.20 -3.39 3.88
N ILE A 65 1.28 -2.70 2.75
CA ILE A 65 0.13 -2.28 1.96
C ILE A 65 0.17 -2.99 0.61
N ARG A 66 -0.99 -3.35 0.05
CA ARG A 66 -1.08 -3.81 -1.34
C ARG A 66 -0.72 -2.67 -2.28
N MET A 67 0.39 -2.83 -2.99
CA MET A 67 0.92 -1.82 -3.89
C MET A 67 1.22 -2.38 -5.28
N LEU A 68 1.31 -1.48 -6.26
CA LEU A 68 1.63 -1.76 -7.65
C LEU A 68 2.72 -0.80 -8.16
N PRO A 69 3.58 -1.23 -9.09
CA PRO A 69 4.46 -0.32 -9.82
C PRO A 69 3.68 0.79 -10.51
N LYS A 70 4.28 1.98 -10.65
CA LYS A 70 3.67 3.13 -11.35
C LYS A 70 3.22 2.81 -12.78
N THR A 71 3.87 1.84 -13.43
CA THR A 71 3.59 1.39 -14.80
C THR A 71 2.52 0.30 -14.89
N ALA A 72 1.97 -0.16 -13.77
CA ALA A 72 1.01 -1.24 -13.76
C ALA A 72 -0.32 -0.85 -14.44
N VAL A 73 -0.75 -1.69 -15.38
CA VAL A 73 -2.02 -1.53 -16.10
C VAL A 73 -3.18 -2.33 -15.47
N SER A 74 -2.87 -3.25 -14.54
CA SER A 74 -3.84 -4.08 -13.83
C SER A 74 -3.40 -4.35 -12.40
N THR A 75 -4.34 -4.82 -11.58
CA THR A 75 -4.11 -5.15 -10.16
C THR A 75 -3.73 -6.62 -9.94
N ALA A 76 -3.62 -7.42 -10.99
CA ALA A 76 -3.43 -8.87 -10.90
C ALA A 76 -2.09 -9.27 -10.26
N SER A 77 -1.06 -8.42 -10.38
CA SER A 77 0.28 -8.66 -9.82
C SER A 77 0.54 -7.92 -8.51
N ALA A 78 -0.51 -7.43 -7.84
CA ALA A 78 -0.38 -6.66 -6.61
C ALA A 78 0.25 -7.47 -5.47
N SER A 79 1.26 -6.88 -4.82
CA SER A 79 1.96 -7.47 -3.69
C SER A 79 1.79 -6.64 -2.43
N ALA A 80 1.77 -7.29 -1.27
CA ALA A 80 1.86 -6.60 0.02
C ALA A 80 3.32 -6.15 0.24
N ILE A 81 3.54 -4.84 0.32
CA ILE A 81 4.86 -4.21 0.31
C ILE A 81 4.99 -3.28 1.51
N ASN A 82 6.16 -3.29 2.16
CA ASN A 82 6.46 -2.38 3.26
C ASN A 82 6.46 -0.94 2.74
N VAL A 83 5.88 -0.03 3.53
CA VAL A 83 5.98 1.39 3.26
C VAL A 83 7.37 1.87 3.69
N ILE A 84 8.09 2.53 2.79
CA ILE A 84 9.45 3.04 3.06
C ILE A 84 9.48 4.58 3.06
N SER A 85 8.52 5.22 2.41
CA SER A 85 8.43 6.68 2.40
C SER A 85 6.99 7.16 2.27
N TYR A 86 6.71 8.28 2.94
CA TYR A 86 5.46 9.01 2.88
C TYR A 86 5.74 10.51 2.73
N ARG A 87 5.11 11.16 1.73
CA ARG A 87 5.28 12.59 1.39
C ARG A 87 6.75 13.02 1.26
N GLY A 88 7.58 12.15 0.66
CA GLY A 88 9.00 12.42 0.43
C GLY A 88 9.89 12.25 1.68
N LYS A 89 9.33 11.85 2.82
CA LYS A 89 10.10 11.52 4.03
C LYS A 89 10.21 10.01 4.15
N SER A 90 11.37 9.51 4.56
CA SER A 90 11.52 8.10 4.93
C SER A 90 10.64 7.83 6.16
N ILE A 91 9.98 6.69 6.18
CA ILE A 91 9.35 6.18 7.39
C ILE A 91 10.16 4.96 7.85
N ALA A 92 10.39 4.86 9.16
CA ALA A 92 11.42 4.03 9.79
C ALA A 92 11.16 2.52 9.63
#